data_AF-A0A3N1JBN8-F1
#
_entry.id   AF-A0A3N1JBN8-F1
#
_cell.length_a   1.000
_cell.length_b   1.000
_cell.length_c   1.000
_cell.angle_alpha   90.00
_cell.angle_beta   90.00
_cell.angle_gamma   90.00
#
_symmetry.space_group_name_H-M   'P 1'
#
loop_
_entity.id
_entity.type
_entity.pdbx_description
1 polymer ?
#
loop_
_entity_poly.entity_id
_entity_poly.type
_entity_poly.pdbx_seq_one_letter_code
_entity_poly.pdbx_strand_id
1 'polypeptide(L)'
;MEPTDETRDTETPPGWVLRTPTRASEVWLLPLLAAVLAAGLIVGGVVLGDAVAAITGITVGTCIAVGAVALAVAGHTAYTEQSRAASWRLHVVNVVVGSGSLLVVALGSLVSGVLFGVVAGSLVTAVRVVHTARTVSWIDRVALGVVSSALAVGAAVLVVLGLTVTGIPSHRVAVWVGAGWPVAVVAAVVAVVQFRAAARTPRD
;
A
#
# COMPACT_ATOMS: atom_id res chain seq x y z
N MET A 1 -17.00 -52.84 -16.02
CA MET A 1 -16.66 -52.09 -14.81
C MET A 1 -16.14 -50.75 -15.29
N GLU A 2 -17.03 -49.77 -15.29
CA GLU A 2 -16.82 -48.45 -15.89
C GLU A 2 -16.09 -47.58 -14.85
N PRO A 3 -14.92 -46.99 -15.16
CA PRO A 3 -14.24 -46.14 -14.20
C PRO A 3 -15.04 -44.84 -14.06
N THR A 4 -15.67 -44.64 -12.91
CA THR A 4 -16.34 -43.38 -12.56
C THR A 4 -15.31 -42.27 -12.43
N ASP A 5 -15.46 -41.30 -13.32
CA ASP A 5 -14.72 -40.07 -13.49
C ASP A 5 -14.99 -39.08 -12.31
N GLU A 6 -14.63 -39.48 -11.08
CA GLU A 6 -14.75 -38.65 -9.87
C GLU A 6 -13.38 -38.32 -9.26
N THR A 7 -12.44 -37.87 -10.08
CA THR A 7 -11.57 -36.78 -9.63
C THR A 7 -12.27 -35.49 -10.00
N ARG A 8 -13.30 -35.11 -9.24
CA ARG A 8 -13.62 -33.68 -9.12
C ARG A 8 -12.32 -33.06 -8.63
N ASP A 9 -11.59 -32.41 -9.52
CA ASP A 9 -10.59 -31.44 -9.16
C ASP A 9 -11.30 -30.44 -8.23
N THR A 10 -11.23 -30.69 -6.92
CA THR A 10 -11.51 -29.67 -5.91
C THR A 10 -10.38 -28.67 -6.04
N GLU A 11 -10.47 -27.82 -7.05
CA GLU A 11 -9.61 -26.68 -7.24
C GLU A 11 -9.58 -25.93 -5.92
N THR A 12 -8.40 -25.90 -5.30
CA THR A 12 -8.25 -25.34 -3.96
C THR A 12 -8.68 -23.87 -4.03
N PRO A 13 -9.62 -23.43 -3.18
CA PRO A 13 -10.15 -22.07 -3.28
C PRO A 13 -9.01 -21.06 -3.19
N PRO A 14 -9.06 -19.98 -3.99
CA PRO A 14 -7.99 -18.98 -4.02
C PRO A 14 -7.69 -18.43 -2.62
N GLY A 15 -6.42 -18.11 -2.35
CA GLY A 15 -5.98 -17.67 -1.03
C GLY A 15 -6.70 -16.41 -0.51
N TRP A 16 -7.26 -15.58 -1.38
CA TRP A 16 -8.08 -14.42 -1.01
C TRP A 16 -9.48 -14.79 -0.50
N VAL A 17 -10.06 -15.92 -0.94
CA VAL A 17 -11.33 -16.45 -0.40
C VAL A 17 -11.12 -16.88 1.04
N LEU A 18 -10.01 -17.58 1.31
CA LEU A 18 -9.66 -18.10 2.64
C LEU A 18 -9.35 -16.99 3.68
N ARG A 19 -9.15 -15.75 3.22
CA ARG A 19 -8.87 -14.58 4.07
C ARG A 19 -10.14 -13.77 4.39
N THR A 20 -11.30 -14.23 3.96
CA THR A 20 -12.57 -13.58 4.29
C THR A 20 -12.80 -13.65 5.79
N PRO A 21 -13.11 -12.53 6.47
CA PRO A 21 -13.37 -12.54 7.91
C PRO A 21 -14.53 -13.47 8.24
N THR A 22 -14.32 -14.36 9.22
CA THR A 22 -15.36 -15.25 9.75
C THR A 22 -15.82 -14.83 11.14
N ARG A 23 -15.05 -13.96 11.81
CA ARG A 23 -15.38 -13.38 13.12
C ARG A 23 -15.49 -11.87 13.02
N ALA A 24 -16.43 -11.29 13.76
CA ALA A 24 -16.62 -9.84 13.80
C ALA A 24 -15.35 -9.09 14.26
N SER A 25 -14.52 -9.69 15.11
CA SER A 25 -13.24 -9.11 15.56
C SER A 25 -12.18 -9.00 14.45
N GLU A 26 -12.24 -9.87 13.43
CA GLU A 26 -11.27 -9.88 12.31
C GLU A 26 -11.50 -8.70 11.36
N VAL A 27 -12.73 -8.17 11.32
CA VAL A 27 -13.10 -7.00 10.49
C VAL A 27 -12.34 -5.75 10.90
N TRP A 28 -12.07 -5.58 12.20
CA TRP A 28 -11.63 -4.30 12.76
C TRP A 28 -10.12 -4.13 12.87
N LEU A 29 -9.33 -5.21 12.79
CA LEU A 29 -7.89 -5.15 13.03
C LEU A 29 -7.18 -4.21 12.04
N LEU A 30 -7.36 -4.43 10.73
CA LEU A 30 -6.70 -3.62 9.70
C LEU A 30 -7.20 -2.16 9.68
N PRO A 31 -8.52 -1.88 9.73
CA PRO A 31 -9.02 -0.51 9.85
C PRO A 31 -8.48 0.24 11.06
N LEU A 32 -8.44 -0.41 12.23
CA LEU A 32 -7.96 0.23 13.46
C LEU A 32 -6.47 0.55 13.37
N LEU A 33 -5.66 -0.38 12.85
CA LEU A 33 -4.23 -0.14 12.63
C LEU A 33 -3.99 1.02 11.64
N ALA A 34 -4.77 1.09 10.57
CA ALA A 34 -4.70 2.20 9.62
C ALA A 34 -5.13 3.52 10.27
N ALA A 35 -6.20 3.54 11.08
CA ALA A 35 -6.64 4.73 11.80
C ALA A 35 -5.59 5.23 12.82
N VAL A 36 -4.95 4.31 13.54
CA VAL A 36 -3.86 4.64 14.48
C VAL A 36 -2.66 5.21 13.72
N LEU A 37 -2.29 4.61 12.59
CA LEU A 37 -1.22 5.14 11.73
C LEU A 37 -1.56 6.56 11.23
N ALA A 38 -2.80 6.78 10.77
CA ALA A 38 -3.27 8.07 10.33
C ALA A 38 -3.12 9.14 11.42
N ALA A 39 -3.60 8.84 12.63
CA ALA A 39 -3.46 9.74 13.79
C ALA A 39 -1.98 10.01 14.10
N GLY A 40 -1.13 8.97 14.11
CA GLY A 40 0.30 9.10 14.35
C GLY A 40 1.02 9.99 13.32
N LEU A 41 0.64 9.90 12.04
CA LEU A 41 1.20 10.73 10.97
C LEU A 41 0.77 12.20 11.09
N ILE A 42 -0.49 12.46 11.45
CA ILE A 42 -1.01 13.82 11.67
C ILE A 42 -0.28 14.46 12.86
N VAL A 43 -0.29 13.77 14.01
CA VAL A 43 0.37 14.25 15.23
C VAL A 43 1.87 14.42 15.01
N GLY A 44 2.53 13.43 14.41
CA GLY A 44 3.95 13.50 14.09
C GLY A 44 4.29 14.69 13.20
N GLY A 45 3.50 14.95 12.15
CA GLY A 45 3.68 16.10 11.28
C GLY A 45 3.54 17.44 12.02
N VAL A 46 2.54 17.57 12.88
CA VAL A 46 2.30 18.80 13.66
C VAL A 46 3.39 19.04 14.71
N VAL A 47 3.82 17.99 15.41
CA VAL A 47 4.83 18.09 16.49
C VAL A 47 6.21 18.49 15.98
N LEU A 48 6.55 18.16 14.73
CA LEU A 48 7.84 18.53 14.12
C LEU A 48 8.04 20.05 13.95
N GLY A 49 6.97 20.86 14.06
CA GLY A 49 7.05 22.33 14.05
C GLY A 49 7.37 22.97 12.69
N ASP A 50 7.64 22.17 11.65
CA ASP A 50 7.80 22.62 10.27
C ASP A 50 6.46 22.59 9.52
N ALA A 51 6.11 23.68 8.84
CA ALA A 51 4.85 23.81 8.10
C ALA A 51 4.72 22.74 7.00
N VAL A 52 5.81 22.38 6.34
CA VAL A 52 5.79 21.32 5.31
C VAL A 52 5.56 19.96 5.95
N ALA A 53 6.22 19.67 7.07
CA ALA A 53 5.96 18.45 7.84
C ALA A 53 4.51 18.35 8.32
N ALA A 54 3.92 19.45 8.81
CA ALA A 54 2.53 19.51 9.26
C ALA A 54 1.54 19.26 8.11
N ILE A 55 1.67 20.00 7.00
CA ILE A 55 0.81 19.84 5.82
C ILE A 55 0.93 18.40 5.28
N THR A 56 2.16 17.87 5.21
CA THR A 56 2.42 16.52 4.72
C THR A 56 1.80 15.47 5.65
N GLY A 57 2.01 15.59 6.96
CA GLY A 57 1.43 14.68 7.96
C GLY A 57 -0.09 14.67 7.94
N ILE A 58 -0.72 15.84 7.83
CA ILE A 58 -2.18 15.99 7.70
C ILE A 58 -2.66 15.33 6.41
N THR A 59 -2.01 15.61 5.28
CA THR A 59 -2.41 15.09 3.97
C THR A 59 -2.30 13.57 3.93
N VAL A 60 -1.13 13.02 4.30
CA VAL A 60 -0.89 11.58 4.32
C VAL A 60 -1.82 10.91 5.31
N GLY A 61 -1.93 11.43 6.54
CA GLY A 61 -2.81 10.87 7.56
C GLY A 61 -4.27 10.82 7.12
N THR A 62 -4.76 11.87 6.46
CA THR A 62 -6.11 11.90 5.89
C THR A 62 -6.30 10.81 4.82
N CYS A 63 -5.34 10.63 3.91
CA CYS A 63 -5.39 9.55 2.92
C CYS A 63 -5.45 8.16 3.58
N ILE A 64 -4.65 7.94 4.63
CA ILE A 64 -4.66 6.67 5.37
C ILE A 64 -6.00 6.48 6.11
N ALA A 65 -6.58 7.53 6.68
CA ALA A 65 -7.88 7.47 7.35
C ALA A 65 -9.01 7.08 6.38
N VAL A 66 -9.00 7.64 5.17
CA VAL A 66 -9.94 7.21 4.09
C VAL A 66 -9.74 5.72 3.77
N GLY A 67 -8.49 5.26 3.70
CA GLY A 67 -8.16 3.84 3.53
C GLY A 67 -8.70 2.97 4.67
N ALA A 68 -8.60 3.43 5.92
CA ALA A 68 -9.16 2.74 7.08
C ALA A 68 -10.69 2.56 6.98
N VAL A 69 -11.40 3.60 6.53
CA VAL A 69 -12.85 3.52 6.30
C VAL A 69 -13.17 2.53 5.17
N ALA A 70 -12.43 2.57 4.06
CA ALA A 70 -12.63 1.63 2.96
C ALA A 70 -12.41 0.17 3.41
N LEU A 71 -11.37 -0.08 4.20
CA LEU A 71 -11.09 -1.40 4.80
C LEU A 71 -12.24 -1.85 5.72
N ALA A 72 -12.78 -0.94 6.54
CA ALA A 72 -13.87 -1.27 7.47
C ALA A 72 -15.14 -1.64 6.72
N VAL A 73 -15.51 -0.84 5.71
CA VAL A 73 -16.69 -1.10 4.87
C VAL A 73 -16.53 -2.42 4.13
N ALA A 74 -15.41 -2.61 3.42
CA ALA A 74 -15.19 -3.84 2.66
C ALA A 74 -15.11 -5.09 3.55
N GLY A 75 -14.45 -4.98 4.71
CA GLY A 75 -14.36 -6.07 5.68
C GLY A 75 -15.71 -6.44 6.27
N HIS A 76 -16.54 -5.45 6.60
CA HIS A 76 -17.88 -5.67 7.11
C HIS A 76 -18.81 -6.28 6.05
N THR A 77 -18.75 -5.78 4.82
CA THR A 77 -19.52 -6.36 3.69
C THR A 77 -19.10 -7.80 3.43
N ALA A 78 -17.81 -8.11 3.42
CA ALA A 78 -17.33 -9.48 3.21
C ALA A 78 -17.71 -10.43 4.36
N TYR A 79 -17.70 -9.93 5.61
CA TYR A 79 -18.15 -10.69 6.78
C TYR A 79 -19.65 -11.01 6.74
N THR A 80 -20.47 -10.07 6.28
CA THR A 80 -21.94 -10.20 6.27
C THR A 80 -22.45 -10.99 5.06
N GLU A 81 -21.93 -10.73 3.87
CA GLU A 81 -22.40 -11.37 2.63
C GLU A 81 -21.80 -12.77 2.43
N GLN A 82 -20.58 -13.02 2.90
CA GLN A 82 -19.84 -14.29 2.74
C GLN A 82 -19.83 -14.84 1.29
N SER A 83 -19.90 -13.95 0.30
CA SER A 83 -19.93 -14.31 -1.11
C SER A 83 -18.54 -14.20 -1.75
N ARG A 84 -18.26 -14.98 -2.80
CA ARG A 84 -17.00 -14.91 -3.56
C ARG A 84 -16.75 -13.49 -4.09
N ALA A 85 -17.79 -12.78 -4.51
CA ALA A 85 -17.70 -11.40 -4.99
C ALA A 85 -17.29 -10.43 -3.87
N ALA A 86 -17.84 -10.59 -2.66
CA ALA A 86 -17.48 -9.77 -1.50
C ALA A 86 -16.03 -10.03 -1.05
N SER A 87 -15.60 -11.30 -1.03
CA SER A 87 -14.21 -11.68 -0.77
C SER A 87 -13.24 -11.08 -1.78
N TRP A 88 -13.60 -11.09 -3.07
CA TRP A 88 -12.78 -10.45 -4.12
C TRP A 88 -12.68 -8.94 -3.91
N ARG A 89 -13.81 -8.25 -3.65
CA ARG A 89 -13.81 -6.82 -3.35
C ARG A 89 -12.94 -6.47 -2.16
N LEU A 90 -13.02 -7.25 -1.07
CA LEU A 90 -12.16 -7.07 0.09
C LEU A 90 -10.68 -7.24 -0.27
N HIS A 91 -10.33 -8.25 -1.07
CA HIS A 91 -8.96 -8.44 -1.55
C HIS A 91 -8.46 -7.22 -2.33
N VAL A 92 -9.25 -6.72 -3.28
CA VAL A 92 -8.89 -5.52 -4.06
C VAL A 92 -8.70 -4.31 -3.15
N VAL A 93 -9.61 -4.08 -2.19
CA VAL A 93 -9.49 -2.98 -1.22
C VAL A 93 -8.23 -3.13 -0.37
N ASN A 94 -7.93 -4.32 0.14
CA ASN A 94 -6.71 -4.58 0.91
C ASN A 94 -5.45 -4.26 0.10
N VAL A 95 -5.40 -4.68 -1.17
CA VAL A 95 -4.27 -4.44 -2.07
C VAL A 95 -4.11 -2.96 -2.39
N VAL A 96 -5.20 -2.28 -2.74
CA VAL A 96 -5.19 -0.86 -3.11
C VAL A 96 -4.85 0.01 -1.89
N VAL A 97 -5.49 -0.22 -0.75
CA VAL A 97 -5.22 0.54 0.48
C VAL A 97 -3.81 0.24 0.99
N GLY A 98 -3.38 -1.01 1.01
CA GLY A 98 -2.03 -1.38 1.46
C GLY A 98 -0.92 -0.77 0.60
N SER A 99 -1.04 -0.91 -0.72
CA SER A 99 -0.05 -0.36 -1.67
C SER A 99 -0.11 1.16 -1.76
N GLY A 100 -1.30 1.75 -1.75
CA GLY A 100 -1.50 3.20 -1.71
C GLY A 100 -0.93 3.81 -0.42
N SER A 101 -1.17 3.18 0.73
CA SER A 101 -0.62 3.63 2.02
C SER A 101 0.91 3.68 2.00
N LEU A 102 1.56 2.66 1.41
CA LEU A 102 3.01 2.65 1.23
C LEU A 102 3.48 3.82 0.36
N LEU A 103 2.76 4.12 -0.73
CA LEU A 103 3.07 5.24 -1.62
C LEU A 103 2.99 6.59 -0.89
N VAL A 104 1.84 6.90 -0.27
CA VAL A 104 1.66 8.21 0.37
C VAL A 104 2.59 8.40 1.56
N VAL A 105 2.89 7.36 2.33
CA VAL A 105 3.84 7.48 3.44
C VAL A 105 5.28 7.63 2.94
N ALA A 106 5.68 6.90 1.89
CA ALA A 106 7.01 7.05 1.30
C ALA A 106 7.21 8.44 0.69
N LEU A 107 6.27 8.92 -0.12
CA LEU A 107 6.32 10.27 -0.69
C LEU A 107 6.25 11.33 0.39
N GLY A 108 5.38 11.17 1.39
CA GLY A 108 5.30 12.09 2.52
C GLY A 108 6.62 12.19 3.30
N SER A 109 7.31 11.07 3.49
CA SER A 109 8.64 11.05 4.12
C SER A 109 9.68 11.79 3.31
N LEU A 110 9.66 11.62 1.99
CA LEU A 110 10.57 12.36 1.11
C LEU A 110 10.25 13.86 1.13
N VAL A 111 8.97 14.25 0.99
CA VAL A 111 8.54 15.65 0.97
C VAL A 111 8.90 16.37 2.28
N SER A 112 8.63 15.77 3.43
CA SER A 112 8.94 16.36 4.73
C SER A 112 10.43 16.39 5.04
N GLY A 113 11.23 15.54 4.39
CA GLY A 113 12.63 15.32 4.76
C GLY A 113 12.81 14.53 6.06
N VAL A 114 11.72 13.94 6.59
CA VAL A 114 11.72 13.14 7.81
C VAL A 114 11.43 11.69 7.44
N LEU A 115 12.28 10.78 7.89
CA LEU A 115 12.07 9.34 7.73
C LEU A 115 10.92 8.86 8.62
N PHE A 116 9.66 9.06 8.19
CA PHE A 116 8.50 8.35 8.79
C PHE A 116 8.61 6.82 8.61
N GLY A 117 9.64 6.34 7.89
CA GLY A 117 9.91 4.95 7.55
C GLY A 117 9.96 3.96 8.72
N VAL A 118 10.26 4.41 9.95
CA VAL A 118 10.20 3.55 11.14
C VAL A 118 8.76 3.19 11.52
N VAL A 119 7.81 4.12 11.32
CA VAL A 119 6.38 3.90 11.60
C VAL A 119 5.69 3.22 10.41
N ALA A 120 6.15 3.47 9.19
CA ALA A 120 5.63 2.84 7.97
C ALA A 120 6.02 1.35 7.84
N GLY A 121 7.27 1.02 8.22
CA GLY A 121 7.83 -0.33 8.08
C GLY A 121 7.09 -1.39 8.90
N SER A 122 6.50 -1.02 10.03
CA SER A 122 5.72 -1.93 10.88
C SER A 122 4.39 -2.34 10.22
N LEU A 123 3.67 -1.40 9.57
CA LEU A 123 2.43 -1.70 8.86
C LEU A 123 2.70 -2.50 7.58
N VAL A 124 3.77 -2.18 6.86
CA VAL A 124 4.17 -2.90 5.63
C VAL A 124 4.56 -4.34 5.94
N THR A 125 5.22 -4.58 7.07
CA THR A 125 5.55 -5.94 7.52
C THR A 125 4.29 -6.69 7.94
N ALA A 126 3.37 -6.05 8.68
CA ALA A 126 2.10 -6.66 9.08
C ALA A 126 1.22 -7.02 7.86
N VAL A 127 1.09 -6.12 6.88
CA VAL A 127 0.33 -6.36 5.65
C VAL A 127 1.04 -7.43 4.80
N ARG A 128 2.35 -7.35 4.55
CA ARG A 128 3.06 -8.35 3.73
C ARG A 128 3.10 -9.74 4.36
N VAL A 129 3.25 -9.85 5.69
CA VAL A 129 3.22 -11.14 6.41
C VAL A 129 1.84 -11.81 6.28
N VAL A 130 0.76 -11.03 6.29
CA VAL A 130 -0.61 -11.54 6.03
C VAL A 130 -0.84 -11.85 4.54
N HIS A 131 -0.15 -11.15 3.63
CA HIS A 131 -0.41 -11.19 2.19
C HIS A 131 0.35 -12.24 1.37
N THR A 132 1.22 -13.08 1.95
CA THR A 132 1.94 -14.14 1.22
C THR A 132 1.00 -15.27 0.78
N ALA A 133 0.22 -15.03 -0.28
CA ALA A 133 -0.60 -16.03 -0.95
C ALA A 133 0.30 -16.90 -1.84
N ARG A 134 -0.02 -18.19 -1.97
CA ARG A 134 0.70 -19.12 -2.84
C ARG A 134 0.58 -18.77 -4.34
N THR A 135 -0.28 -17.81 -4.69
CA THR A 135 -0.41 -17.22 -6.04
C THR A 135 -0.65 -15.71 -5.92
N VAL A 136 0.22 -14.90 -6.55
CA VAL A 136 0.07 -13.42 -6.62
C VAL A 136 -0.81 -13.10 -7.82
N SER A 137 -1.94 -12.43 -7.58
CA SER A 137 -2.93 -12.12 -8.63
C SER A 137 -2.43 -11.03 -9.58
N TRP A 138 -3.07 -10.93 -10.76
CA TRP A 138 -2.76 -9.86 -11.72
C TRP A 138 -2.91 -8.46 -11.09
N ILE A 139 -3.96 -8.26 -10.28
CA ILE A 139 -4.24 -6.95 -9.68
C ILE A 139 -3.18 -6.55 -8.64
N ASP A 140 -2.63 -7.51 -7.88
CA ASP A 140 -1.54 -7.25 -6.92
C ASP A 140 -0.31 -6.68 -7.64
N ARG A 141 0.02 -7.26 -8.79
CA ARG A 141 1.17 -6.86 -9.61
C ARG A 141 0.95 -5.50 -10.25
N VAL A 142 -0.23 -5.26 -10.82
CA VAL A 142 -0.55 -3.96 -11.42
C VAL A 142 -0.56 -2.85 -10.37
N ALA A 143 -1.18 -3.09 -9.21
CA ALA A 143 -1.20 -2.11 -8.11
C ALA A 143 0.23 -1.76 -7.66
N LEU A 144 1.08 -2.76 -7.44
CA LEU A 144 2.49 -2.52 -7.10
C LEU A 144 3.26 -1.82 -8.23
N GLY A 145 2.99 -2.13 -9.49
CA GLY A 145 3.60 -1.47 -10.65
C GLY A 145 3.25 0.01 -10.74
N VAL A 146 1.96 0.34 -10.58
CA VAL A 146 1.45 1.71 -10.57
C VAL A 146 2.02 2.51 -9.40
N VAL A 147 1.95 1.95 -8.19
CA VAL A 147 2.51 2.58 -6.98
C VAL A 147 4.02 2.83 -7.12
N SER A 148 4.76 1.85 -7.63
CA SER A 148 6.21 2.00 -7.83
C SER A 148 6.52 3.04 -8.90
N SER A 149 5.70 3.16 -9.94
CA SER A 149 5.84 4.20 -10.96
C SER A 149 5.58 5.59 -10.39
N ALA A 150 4.50 5.75 -9.61
CA ALA A 150 4.16 7.00 -8.96
C ALA A 150 5.25 7.44 -7.96
N LEU A 151 5.81 6.50 -7.20
CA LEU A 151 6.93 6.76 -6.31
C LEU A 151 8.18 7.19 -7.09
N ALA A 152 8.48 6.52 -8.21
CA ALA A 152 9.62 6.87 -9.05
C ALA A 152 9.51 8.30 -9.60
N VAL A 153 8.33 8.64 -10.14
CA VAL A 153 8.05 9.98 -10.66
C VAL A 153 8.11 11.03 -9.55
N GLY A 154 7.46 10.78 -8.41
CA GLY A 154 7.48 11.72 -7.28
C GLY A 154 8.89 11.96 -6.73
N ALA A 155 9.70 10.90 -6.59
CA ALA A 155 11.09 11.02 -6.17
C ALA A 155 11.94 11.79 -7.20
N ALA A 156 11.76 11.54 -8.49
CA ALA A 156 12.45 12.28 -9.55
C ALA A 156 12.08 13.77 -9.56
N VAL A 157 10.80 14.11 -9.35
CA VAL A 157 10.34 15.50 -9.22
C VAL A 157 11.02 16.19 -8.03
N LEU A 158 11.10 15.54 -6.88
CA LEU A 158 11.77 16.11 -5.70
C LEU A 158 13.27 16.33 -5.94
N VAL A 159 13.95 15.42 -6.64
CA VAL A 159 15.34 15.60 -7.06
C VAL A 159 15.47 16.86 -7.93
N VAL A 160 14.63 17.00 -8.96
CA VAL A 160 14.65 18.18 -9.85
C VAL A 160 14.39 19.46 -9.06
N LEU A 161 13.40 19.48 -8.17
CA LEU A 161 13.11 20.64 -7.33
C LEU A 161 14.29 20.98 -6.42
N GLY A 162 14.94 19.99 -5.81
CA GLY A 162 16.12 20.20 -4.96
C GLY A 162 17.32 20.77 -5.71
N LEU A 163 17.43 20.52 -7.02
CA LEU A 163 18.50 21.06 -7.87
C LEU A 163 18.18 22.43 -8.48
N THR A 164 16.89 22.78 -8.62
CA THR A 164 16.45 23.95 -9.41
C THR A 164 15.86 25.07 -8.57
N VAL A 165 15.21 24.77 -7.44
CA VAL A 165 14.52 25.76 -6.61
C VAL A 165 15.46 26.27 -5.53
N THR A 166 15.64 27.59 -5.47
CA THR A 166 16.40 28.27 -4.42
C THR A 166 15.53 28.54 -3.20
N GLY A 167 16.14 28.65 -2.01
CA GLY A 167 15.43 28.95 -0.76
C GLY A 167 14.84 27.73 -0.03
N ILE A 168 15.11 26.50 -0.50
CA ILE A 168 14.75 25.28 0.22
C ILE A 168 15.76 25.01 1.34
N PRO A 169 15.34 24.65 2.56
CA PRO A 169 16.26 24.29 3.64
C PRO A 169 17.24 23.18 3.25
N SER A 170 18.52 23.33 3.60
CA SER A 170 19.60 22.43 3.16
C SER A 170 19.40 20.97 3.57
N HIS A 171 18.80 20.72 4.74
CA HIS A 171 18.48 19.36 5.18
C HIS A 171 17.49 18.67 4.24
N ARG A 172 16.54 19.41 3.68
CA ARG A 172 15.51 18.88 2.78
C ARG A 172 16.08 18.63 1.39
N VAL A 173 16.91 19.54 0.89
CA VAL A 173 17.68 19.34 -0.36
C VAL A 173 18.55 18.09 -0.26
N ALA A 174 19.24 17.88 0.87
CA ALA A 174 20.06 16.69 1.08
C ALA A 174 19.25 15.38 1.01
N VAL A 175 18.02 15.36 1.57
CA VAL A 175 17.13 14.19 1.47
C VAL A 175 16.61 14.01 0.05
N TRP A 176 16.13 15.09 -0.59
CA TRP A 176 15.55 15.01 -1.93
C TRP A 176 16.56 14.59 -2.98
N VAL A 177 17.75 15.19 -2.96
CA VAL A 177 18.81 14.83 -3.90
C VAL A 177 19.42 13.50 -3.49
N GLY A 178 19.89 13.37 -2.24
CA GLY A 178 20.64 12.20 -1.79
C GLY A 178 19.83 10.89 -1.76
N ALA A 179 18.63 10.91 -1.18
CA ALA A 179 17.77 9.73 -1.09
C ALA A 179 16.75 9.62 -2.23
N GLY A 180 16.40 10.72 -2.90
CA GLY A 180 15.43 10.69 -3.99
C GLY A 180 15.93 9.97 -5.24
N TRP A 181 17.18 10.15 -5.66
CA TRP A 181 17.70 9.47 -6.85
C TRP A 181 17.73 7.93 -6.72
N PRO A 182 18.21 7.30 -5.63
CA PRO A 182 18.22 5.84 -5.54
C PRO A 182 16.79 5.30 -5.41
N VAL A 183 15.92 5.99 -4.68
CA VAL A 183 14.50 5.63 -4.57
C VAL A 183 13.83 5.66 -5.94
N ALA A 184 14.08 6.70 -6.75
CA ALA A 184 13.53 6.81 -8.10
C ALA A 184 13.95 5.64 -8.99
N VAL A 185 15.24 5.31 -8.99
CA VAL A 185 15.80 4.20 -9.80
C VAL A 185 15.22 2.86 -9.36
N VAL A 186 15.26 2.56 -8.06
CA VAL A 186 14.76 1.28 -7.52
C VAL A 186 13.26 1.16 -7.79
N ALA A 187 12.47 2.20 -7.53
CA ALA A 187 11.04 2.18 -7.78
C ALA A 187 10.69 2.01 -9.27
N ALA A 188 11.47 2.61 -10.18
CA ALA A 188 11.30 2.40 -11.62
C ALA A 188 11.60 0.94 -12.04
N VAL A 189 12.67 0.34 -11.50
CA VAL A 189 12.98 -1.08 -11.75
C VAL A 189 11.86 -1.98 -11.25
N VAL A 190 11.39 -1.75 -10.02
CA VAL A 190 10.26 -2.51 -9.44
C VAL A 190 9.02 -2.35 -10.31
N ALA A 191 8.69 -1.15 -10.78
CA ALA A 191 7.55 -0.92 -11.66
C ALA A 191 7.63 -1.75 -12.94
N VAL A 192 8.78 -1.75 -13.63
CA VAL A 192 9.01 -2.53 -14.85
C VAL A 192 8.86 -4.04 -14.58
N VAL A 193 9.47 -4.52 -13.50
CA VAL A 193 9.38 -5.94 -13.09
C VAL A 193 7.92 -6.34 -12.84
N GLN A 194 7.17 -5.51 -12.12
CA GLN A 194 5.78 -5.81 -11.77
C GLN A 194 4.85 -5.77 -12.98
N PHE A 195 4.99 -4.79 -13.88
CA PHE A 195 4.20 -4.77 -15.12
C PHE A 195 4.52 -5.94 -16.05
N ARG A 196 5.80 -6.32 -16.17
CA ARG A 196 6.19 -7.52 -16.93
C ARG A 196 5.63 -8.79 -16.33
N ALA A 197 5.63 -8.90 -15.00
CA ALA A 197 5.05 -10.06 -14.32
C ALA A 197 3.52 -10.08 -14.46
N ALA A 198 2.86 -8.92 -14.39
CA ALA A 198 1.42 -8.78 -14.61
C ALA A 198 1.03 -9.24 -16.01
N ALA A 199 1.79 -8.88 -17.05
CA ALA A 199 1.53 -9.30 -18.43
C ALA A 199 1.58 -10.83 -18.64
N ARG A 200 2.22 -11.57 -17.72
CA ARG A 200 2.33 -13.04 -17.75
C ARG A 200 1.34 -13.74 -16.82
N THR A 201 0.59 -12.99 -16.02
CA THR A 201 -0.35 -13.55 -15.05
C THR A 201 -1.76 -13.58 -15.67
N PRO A 202 -2.50 -14.70 -15.58
CA PRO A 202 -3.90 -14.75 -16.00
C PRO A 202 -4.76 -13.67 -15.31
N ARG A 203 -5.80 -13.21 -16.00
CA ARG A 203 -6.79 -12.29 -15.40
C ARG A 203 -7.89 -13.12 -14.76
N ASP A 204 -8.11 -12.88 -13.46
CA ASP A 204 -9.19 -13.46 -12.67
C ASP A 204 -10.54 -12.76 -12.93
#